data_AF-Q134M4-F1
#
_entry.id   AF-Q134M4-F1
#
_cell.length_a   1.000
_cell.length_b   1.000
_cell.length_c   1.000
_cell.angle_alpha   90.00
_cell.angle_beta   90.00
_cell.angle_gamma   90.00
#
_symmetry.space_group_name_H-M   'P 1'
#
loop_
_entity.id
_entity.type
_entity.pdbx_description
1 polymer ?
#
loop_
_entity_poly.entity_id
_entity_poly.type
_entity_poly.pdbx_seq_one_letter_code
_entity_poly.pdbx_strand_id
1 'polypeptide(L)' 'MTTTPNCPNCSETLTLTGNRPLVQGYQVREYQCTKCETRTRHATHWDHSLTEPHGHFYHE' A
#
# COMPACT_ATOMS: atom_id res chain seq x y z
N MET A 1 -4.77 -1.08 -10.03
CA MET A 1 -5.53 -1.89 -9.05
C MET A 1 -4.52 -2.56 -8.13
N THR A 2 -4.59 -2.37 -6.80
CA THR A 2 -3.67 -3.08 -5.89
C THR A 2 -4.26 -4.44 -5.55
N THR A 3 -3.71 -5.50 -6.13
CA THR A 3 -4.14 -6.88 -5.83
C THR A 3 -3.82 -7.20 -4.38
N THR A 4 -4.81 -7.66 -3.62
CA THR A 4 -4.63 -8.11 -2.23
C THR A 4 -3.79 -9.40 -2.22
N PRO A 5 -2.69 -9.47 -1.46
CA PRO A 5 -1.86 -10.66 -1.42
C PRO A 5 -2.57 -11.83 -0.71
N ASN A 6 -2.19 -13.05 -1.09
CA ASN A 6 -2.61 -14.27 -0.40
C ASN A 6 -1.65 -14.61 0.74
N CYS A 7 -2.15 -15.28 1.76
CA CYS A 7 -1.36 -15.71 2.90
C CYS A 7 -0.37 -16.81 2.47
N PRO A 8 0.94 -16.69 2.76
CA PRO A 8 1.92 -17.70 2.36
C PRO A 8 1.74 -19.05 3.07
N ASN A 9 1.00 -19.09 4.18
CA ASN A 9 0.84 -20.30 5.00
C ASN A 9 -0.40 -21.12 4.63
N CYS A 10 -1.53 -20.45 4.34
CA CYS A 10 -2.80 -21.12 4.10
C CYS A 10 -3.47 -20.73 2.77
N SER A 11 -2.80 -19.93 1.94
CA SER A 11 -3.27 -19.46 0.63
C SER A 11 -4.57 -18.65 0.62
N GLU A 12 -5.14 -18.37 1.80
CA GLU A 12 -6.32 -17.52 1.96
C GLU A 12 -6.00 -16.06 1.65
N THR A 13 -6.98 -15.34 1.12
CA THR A 13 -6.89 -13.90 0.88
C THR A 13 -6.60 -13.16 2.18
N LEU A 14 -5.56 -12.34 2.21
CA LEU A 14 -5.27 -11.54 3.38
C LEU A 14 -6.24 -10.35 3.50
N THR A 15 -6.59 -9.96 4.72
CA THR A 15 -7.42 -8.77 4.97
C THR A 15 -6.53 -7.58 5.27
N LEU A 16 -6.76 -6.44 4.62
CA LEU A 16 -6.05 -5.19 4.93
C LEU A 16 -6.47 -4.69 6.31
N THR A 17 -5.54 -4.65 7.26
CA THR A 17 -5.78 -4.19 8.64
C THR A 17 -5.16 -2.84 8.94
N GLY A 18 -4.21 -2.40 8.11
CA GLY A 18 -3.57 -1.10 8.26
C GLY A 18 -3.11 -0.55 6.92
N ASN A 19 -3.25 0.76 6.76
CA ASN A 19 -2.73 1.46 5.60
C ASN A 19 -2.15 2.78 6.05
N ARG A 20 -0.81 2.90 6.02
CA ARG A 20 -0.11 4.07 6.54
C ARG A 20 0.88 4.60 5.50
N PRO A 21 0.86 5.90 5.20
CA PRO A 21 1.93 6.51 4.43
C PRO A 21 3.23 6.50 5.26
N LEU A 22 4.31 6.01 4.65
CA LEU A 22 5.67 6.25 5.11
C LEU A 22 6.15 7.57 4.52
N VAL A 23 6.89 8.32 5.32
CA VAL A 23 7.69 9.45 4.83
C VAL A 23 8.64 8.94 3.75
N GLN A 24 8.94 9.76 2.72
CA GLN A 24 9.70 9.41 1.49
C GLN A 24 8.91 8.74 0.35
N GLY A 25 7.58 8.86 0.32
CA GLY A 25 6.80 8.43 -0.85
C GLY A 25 6.59 6.93 -0.96
N TYR A 26 6.54 6.25 0.19
CA TYR A 26 6.13 4.85 0.27
C TYR A 26 4.80 4.75 1.03
N GLN A 27 4.00 3.76 0.69
CA GLN A 27 2.83 3.37 1.48
C GLN A 27 3.06 1.98 2.05
N VAL A 28 2.87 1.84 3.35
CA VAL A 28 2.87 0.54 4.02
C VAL A 28 1.46 0.06 4.20
N ARG A 29 1.18 -1.12 3.69
CA ARG A 29 -0.06 -1.85 3.91
C ARG A 29 0.21 -3.04 4.81
N GLU A 30 -0.55 -3.11 5.89
CA GLU A 30 -0.55 -4.22 6.84
C GLU A 30 -1.72 -5.12 6.53
N TYR A 31 -1.43 -6.41 6.40
CA TYR A 31 -2.41 -7.42 6.08
C TYR A 31 -2.40 -8.53 7.13
N GLN A 32 -3.58 -9.03 7.49
CA GLN A 32 -3.75 -10.14 8.43
C GLN A 32 -4.58 -11.25 7.81
N CYS A 33 -4.12 -12.49 7.96
CA CYS A 33 -4.93 -13.67 7.67
C CYS A 33 -5.91 -13.93 8.80
N THR A 34 -7.18 -14.13 8.48
CA THR A 34 -8.22 -14.45 9.47
C THR A 34 -8.19 -15.91 9.93
N LYS A 35 -7.62 -16.83 9.13
CA LYS A 35 -7.54 -18.25 9.46
C LYS A 35 -6.35 -18.64 10.33
N CYS A 36 -5.17 -18.13 10.01
CA CYS A 36 -3.93 -18.51 10.69
C CYS A 36 -3.27 -17.35 11.42
N GLU A 37 -3.96 -16.20 11.50
CA GLU A 37 -3.52 -14.99 12.23
C GLU A 37 -2.17 -14.41 11.77
N THR A 38 -1.64 -14.89 10.65
CA THR A 38 -0.38 -14.42 10.07
C THR A 38 -0.50 -12.98 9.63
N ARG A 39 0.44 -12.14 10.06
CA ARG A 39 0.53 -10.73 9.70
C ARG A 39 1.66 -10.51 8.70
N THR A 40 1.39 -9.74 7.66
CA THR A 40 2.36 -9.38 6.63
C THR A 40 2.33 -7.88 6.38
N ARG A 41 3.47 -7.33 5.96
CA ARG A 41 3.67 -5.91 5.69
C ARG A 41 4.20 -5.76 4.28
N HIS A 42 3.51 -4.96 3.48
CA HIS A 42 3.93 -4.66 2.12
C HIS A 42 4.19 -3.16 2.03
N ALA A 43 5.45 -2.80 1.79
CA ALA A 43 5.82 -1.45 1.41
C ALA A 43 5.76 -1.35 -0.11
N THR A 44 4.85 -0.54 -0.61
CA THR A 44 4.74 -0.20 -2.03
C THR A 44 5.14 1.24 -2.22
N HIS A 45 5.92 1.53 -3.26
CA HIS A 45 6.18 2.92 -3.66
C HIS A 45 4.84 3.59 -3.93
N TRP A 46 4.57 4.69 -3.24
CA TRP A 46 3.44 5.53 -3.54
C TRP A 46 3.83 6.28 -4.81
N ASP A 47 3.08 6.06 -5.89
CA ASP A 47 3.36 6.78 -7.12
C ASP A 47 2.94 8.25 -6.94
N HIS A 48 3.94 9.12 -6.78
CA HIS A 48 3.73 10.56 -6.66
C HIS A 48 3.29 11.20 -7.99
N SER A 49 3.34 10.48 -9.14
CA SER A 49 3.02 11.04 -10.45
C SER A 49 1.54 11.41 -10.60
N LEU A 50 0.65 10.79 -9.80
CA LEU A 50 -0.76 11.23 -9.71
C LEU A 50 -0.97 12.47 -8.82
N THR A 51 0.09 12.99 -8.21
CA THR A 51 0.10 14.20 -7.37
C THR A 51 0.99 15.29 -7.93
N GLU A 52 1.49 15.17 -9.16
CA GLU A 52 1.95 16.37 -9.87
C GLU A 52 0.71 17.25 -10.10
N PRO A 53 0.59 18.43 -9.44
CA PRO A 53 -0.34 19.41 -9.94
C PRO A 53 0.11 19.69 -11.37
N HIS A 54 -0.77 19.50 -12.35
CA HIS A 54 -0.51 19.96 -13.71
C HIS A 54 -0.01 21.40 -13.62
N GLY A 55 1.29 21.57 -13.83
CA GLY A 55 1.98 22.80 -13.55
C GLY A 55 1.48 23.88 -14.47
N HIS A 56 0.98 24.96 -13.89
CA HIS A 56 1.19 26.29 -14.46
C HIS A 56 1.69 27.18 -13.32
N PHE A 57 3.00 27.09 -13.07
CA PHE A 57 3.71 28.20 -12.45
C PHE A 57 3.60 29.37 -13.44
N TYR A 58 2.75 30.34 -13.15
CA TYR A 58 2.85 31.66 -13.75
C TYR A 58 4.21 32.23 -13.34
N HIS A 59 5.15 32.31 -14.27
CA HIS A 59 6.23 33.28 -14.18
C HIS A 59 5.68 34.62 -14.66
N GLU A 60 5.99 35.65 -13.87
CA GLU A 60 5.70 37.08 -14.06
C GLU A 60 5.95 37.62 -15.48
#